data_AF-A0A2B4SCH4-F1
#
_entry.id   AF-A0A2B4SCH4-F1
#
_cell.length_a   1.000
_cell.length_b   1.000
_cell.length_c   1.000
_cell.angle_alpha   90.00
_cell.angle_beta   90.00
_cell.angle_gamma   90.00
#
_symmetry.space_group_name_H-M   'P 1'
#
loop_
_entity.id
_entity.type
_entity.pdbx_description
1 polymer ?
#
loop_
_entity_poly.entity_id
_entity_poly.type
_entity_poly.pdbx_seq_one_letter_code
_entity_poly.pdbx_strand_id
1 'polypeptide(L)'
;MGRSAARKHSGKYNLEQKTPLHHDGARPSVVKKQSTPNYLTGSDDVPAGMTNVKQPGGSLTAAVGDGKTDDTSAIKAIVKHVEGSTNNKVFFPRGEYLVGGDIAISGSVELHGTQSGIAVIKASTPYAIKIHNASPVSSVSLQYLYFDGIRVVFEDQIKGSSSTRDITIESCVFFSSASPTSSNGQNRQLVMMELGNSGVYKNVFLRDSGAYGVASRFRSTLNVWVIGKVCGLELSKLDWLSSKVEPVSHWRDQKKKLEFLKTHYNLKSDQGYFKSCLYDQCDKRMKIAENIFNGSPNTGRHRDHAMYLKGFDNLEVKSNYVRGWPANPSGGIKARNGKNLWLARNYVDDTGILLYSHKNRKRKACLHNGLKNVVIYGNHLVQRTRPGRRESSLSYYEPHSVGKDENIKYSANVFEIVGFSHPTQYTCIWLTNGDPSQHHVYRDNVYYGTSTPVKLQADGGTPSYETKDIDQEIKNLYNYSAYKLDIPPY
;
A
#
# COMPACT_ATOMS: atom_id res chain seq x y z
N MET A 1 -34.21 1.66 50.50
CA MET A 1 -34.43 0.22 50.78
C MET A 1 -34.80 -0.42 49.46
N GLY A 2 -34.15 -1.42 48.85
CA GLY A 2 -33.25 -2.45 49.33
C GLY A 2 -33.78 -3.80 48.84
N ARG A 3 -33.11 -4.40 47.83
CA ARG A 3 -33.12 -5.83 47.41
C ARG A 3 -34.43 -6.35 46.75
N SER A 4 -34.47 -7.34 45.84
CA SER A 4 -33.55 -8.30 45.19
C SER A 4 -34.41 -9.11 44.19
N ALA A 5 -34.08 -9.20 42.89
CA ALA A 5 -33.35 -10.26 42.17
C ALA A 5 -34.17 -11.42 41.55
N ALA A 6 -33.93 -11.67 40.26
CA ALA A 6 -33.74 -12.95 39.54
C ALA A 6 -33.40 -12.56 38.07
N ARG A 7 -32.25 -12.79 37.42
CA ARG A 7 -31.21 -13.84 37.30
C ARG A 7 -31.68 -15.16 36.68
N LYS A 8 -31.22 -15.41 35.43
CA LYS A 8 -30.62 -16.63 34.80
C LYS A 8 -31.07 -16.73 33.32
N HIS A 9 -30.31 -17.21 32.33
CA HIS A 9 -28.89 -17.58 32.19
C HIS A 9 -28.57 -17.79 30.68
N SER A 10 -27.42 -17.26 30.23
CA SER A 10 -26.37 -17.89 29.39
C SER A 10 -26.70 -18.84 28.22
N GLY A 11 -26.21 -18.44 27.04
CA GLY A 11 -25.69 -19.35 26.01
C GLY A 11 -24.26 -18.97 25.67
N LYS A 12 -23.29 -19.72 26.21
CA LYS A 12 -21.86 -19.65 25.85
C LYS A 12 -21.70 -20.31 24.48
N TYR A 13 -21.13 -19.60 23.50
CA TYR A 13 -20.51 -20.25 22.34
C TYR A 13 -19.00 -20.32 22.57
N ASN A 14 -18.49 -21.54 22.44
CA ASN A 14 -17.14 -21.96 22.75
C ASN A 14 -16.09 -21.17 21.96
N LEU A 15 -15.12 -20.64 22.70
CA LEU A 15 -13.81 -20.23 22.20
C LEU A 15 -13.03 -21.50 21.85
N GLU A 16 -12.93 -21.83 20.57
CA GLU A 16 -11.92 -22.77 20.11
C GLU A 16 -10.54 -22.10 20.08
N GLN A 17 -9.75 -22.53 21.05
CA GLN A 17 -8.29 -22.65 21.09
C GLN A 17 -7.48 -21.66 20.25
N LYS A 18 -6.98 -20.62 20.94
CA LYS A 18 -5.80 -19.87 20.53
C LYS A 18 -4.60 -20.83 20.45
N THR A 19 -4.10 -21.05 19.25
CA THR A 19 -2.78 -21.66 19.04
C THR A 19 -1.71 -20.73 19.63
N PRO A 20 -0.72 -21.22 20.40
CA PRO A 20 0.37 -20.39 20.89
C PRO A 20 1.21 -19.87 19.72
N LEU A 21 1.56 -18.59 19.76
CA LEU A 21 2.61 -18.03 18.91
C LEU A 21 3.94 -18.62 19.39
N HIS A 22 4.43 -19.64 18.69
CA HIS A 22 5.80 -20.11 18.86
C HIS A 22 6.78 -19.00 18.48
N HIS A 23 7.59 -18.59 19.45
CA HIS A 23 8.79 -17.78 19.23
C HIS A 23 9.88 -18.69 18.67
N ASP A 24 9.85 -18.94 17.37
CA ASP A 24 11.00 -19.52 16.69
C ASP A 24 12.01 -18.41 16.36
N GLY A 25 13.28 -18.69 16.65
CA GLY A 25 14.42 -17.87 16.25
C GLY A 25 14.51 -17.68 14.73
N ALA A 26 15.65 -17.19 14.25
CA ALA A 26 15.89 -17.01 12.81
C ALA A 26 15.42 -18.26 12.03
N ARG A 27 14.60 -18.05 10.98
CA ARG A 27 14.09 -19.17 10.18
C ARG A 27 15.28 -19.90 9.59
N PRO A 28 15.45 -21.21 9.86
CA PRO A 28 16.59 -21.95 9.32
C PRO A 28 16.52 -21.93 7.79
N SER A 29 17.64 -21.59 7.14
CA SER A 29 17.78 -21.69 5.70
C SER A 29 17.88 -23.17 5.33
N VAL A 30 16.88 -23.66 4.59
CA VAL A 30 16.95 -25.02 4.05
C VAL A 30 17.67 -24.92 2.71
N VAL A 31 18.97 -25.24 2.70
CA VAL A 31 19.73 -25.43 1.46
C VAL A 31 19.27 -26.74 0.82
N LYS A 32 18.11 -26.73 0.14
CA LYS A 32 17.81 -27.75 -0.87
C LYS A 32 18.73 -27.50 -2.05
N LYS A 33 19.37 -28.56 -2.57
CA LYS A 33 20.19 -28.54 -3.79
C LYS A 33 19.42 -27.79 -4.90
N GLN A 34 19.80 -26.54 -5.15
CA GLN A 34 19.06 -25.62 -6.03
C GLN A 34 19.55 -25.78 -7.47
N SER A 35 18.64 -26.03 -8.41
CA SER A 35 18.88 -25.91 -9.86
C SER A 35 18.66 -24.49 -10.39
N THR A 36 18.34 -23.53 -9.51
CA THR A 36 18.12 -22.11 -9.86
C THR A 36 19.39 -21.28 -9.66
N PRO A 37 19.64 -20.24 -10.48
CA PRO A 37 20.77 -19.34 -10.31
C PRO A 37 20.80 -18.73 -8.90
N ASN A 38 21.98 -18.67 -8.28
CA ASN A 38 22.16 -17.91 -7.04
C ASN A 38 22.26 -16.41 -7.37
N TYR A 39 21.24 -15.64 -7.00
CA TYR A 39 21.16 -14.22 -7.30
C TYR A 39 21.95 -13.31 -6.34
N LEU A 40 22.53 -13.86 -5.26
CA LEU A 40 23.35 -13.13 -4.28
C LEU A 40 24.86 -13.22 -4.59
N THR A 41 25.25 -14.08 -5.51
CA THR A 41 26.67 -14.33 -5.85
C THR A 41 26.95 -14.06 -7.33
N GLY A 42 28.22 -13.85 -7.66
CA GLY A 42 28.70 -13.54 -9.00
C GLY A 42 29.31 -12.14 -9.09
N SER A 43 29.78 -11.77 -10.27
CA SER A 43 30.31 -10.44 -10.56
C SER A 43 29.21 -9.55 -11.12
N ASP A 44 29.17 -8.31 -10.63
CA ASP A 44 28.46 -7.22 -11.31
C ASP A 44 29.50 -6.25 -11.87
N ASP A 45 29.28 -5.80 -13.09
CA ASP A 45 30.00 -4.64 -13.60
C ASP A 45 29.54 -3.41 -12.82
N VAL A 46 30.50 -2.65 -12.29
CA VAL A 46 30.20 -1.40 -11.59
C VAL A 46 29.76 -0.38 -12.63
N PRO A 47 28.54 0.17 -12.55
CA PRO A 47 28.12 1.22 -13.46
C PRO A 47 29.06 2.44 -13.35
N ALA A 48 29.37 3.05 -14.48
CA ALA A 48 30.27 4.20 -14.54
C ALA A 48 29.76 5.35 -13.64
N GLY A 49 30.67 5.97 -12.89
CA GLY A 49 30.34 7.11 -12.01
C GLY A 49 29.54 6.72 -10.77
N MET A 50 29.80 5.55 -10.19
CA MET A 50 29.26 5.13 -8.89
C MET A 50 30.37 4.59 -7.99
N THR A 51 30.26 4.83 -6.68
CA THR A 51 31.16 4.26 -5.68
C THR A 51 30.65 2.88 -5.26
N ASN A 52 31.41 1.82 -5.57
CA ASN A 52 31.03 0.44 -5.22
C ASN A 52 31.27 0.15 -3.74
N VAL A 53 30.27 -0.35 -3.00
CA VAL A 53 30.44 -0.65 -1.58
C VAL A 53 31.46 -1.75 -1.27
N LYS A 54 31.66 -2.72 -2.18
CA LYS A 54 32.67 -3.78 -2.04
C LYS A 54 34.06 -3.36 -2.52
N GLN A 55 34.16 -2.28 -3.28
CA GLN A 55 35.41 -1.75 -3.85
C GLN A 55 35.35 -0.21 -3.91
N PRO A 56 35.28 0.49 -2.76
CA PRO A 56 35.05 1.93 -2.75
C PRO A 56 36.28 2.75 -3.18
N GLY A 57 37.46 2.12 -3.21
CA GLY A 57 38.73 2.79 -3.48
C GLY A 57 39.18 3.72 -2.35
N GLY A 58 40.35 4.33 -2.50
CA GLY A 58 40.92 5.26 -1.53
C GLY A 58 41.15 4.64 -0.15
N SER A 59 40.93 5.42 0.91
CA SER A 59 41.06 5.01 2.32
C SER A 59 39.77 4.42 2.90
N LEU A 60 38.72 4.24 2.10
CA LEU A 60 37.43 3.72 2.57
C LEU A 60 37.50 2.21 2.78
N THR A 61 36.91 1.75 3.89
CA THR A 61 36.74 0.32 4.15
C THR A 61 35.61 -0.24 3.29
N ALA A 62 35.86 -1.34 2.60
CA ALA A 62 34.85 -2.05 1.83
C ALA A 62 33.85 -2.77 2.73
N ALA A 63 32.58 -2.77 2.34
CA ALA A 63 31.59 -3.70 2.86
C ALA A 63 31.88 -5.12 2.34
N VAL A 64 31.62 -6.13 3.16
CA VAL A 64 31.85 -7.55 2.83
C VAL A 64 30.65 -8.11 2.06
N GLY A 65 29.43 -7.83 2.50
CA GLY A 65 28.22 -8.28 1.80
C GLY A 65 28.00 -9.80 1.84
N ASP A 66 28.36 -10.46 2.94
CA ASP A 66 28.26 -11.91 3.18
C ASP A 66 27.07 -12.32 4.07
N GLY A 67 26.25 -11.36 4.50
CA GLY A 67 25.09 -11.54 5.37
C GLY A 67 25.42 -11.82 6.84
N LYS A 68 26.70 -11.77 7.22
CA LYS A 68 27.22 -12.13 8.55
C LYS A 68 28.04 -11.01 9.18
N THR A 69 28.94 -10.42 8.42
CA THR A 69 29.78 -9.30 8.85
C THR A 69 28.92 -8.05 8.93
N ASP A 70 29.01 -7.31 10.05
CA ASP A 70 28.28 -6.04 10.19
C ASP A 70 28.91 -4.96 9.30
N ASP A 71 28.25 -4.66 8.19
CA ASP A 71 28.68 -3.70 7.18
C ASP A 71 28.30 -2.26 7.53
N THR A 72 27.67 -2.01 8.69
CA THR A 72 27.14 -0.69 9.09
C THR A 72 28.18 0.42 8.95
N SER A 73 29.37 0.24 9.54
CA SER A 73 30.40 1.29 9.57
C SER A 73 30.97 1.58 8.18
N ALA A 74 31.19 0.55 7.38
CA ALA A 74 31.67 0.68 6.00
C ALA A 74 30.64 1.44 5.14
N ILE A 75 29.38 1.02 5.17
CA ILE A 75 28.31 1.64 4.39
C ILE A 75 28.10 3.10 4.81
N LYS A 76 28.12 3.40 6.13
CA LYS A 76 28.05 4.78 6.62
C LYS A 76 29.17 5.65 6.08
N ALA A 77 30.42 5.17 6.15
CA ALA A 77 31.57 5.93 5.68
C ALA A 77 31.47 6.23 4.18
N ILE A 78 31.03 5.25 3.38
CA ILE A 78 30.87 5.38 1.92
C ILE A 78 29.74 6.35 1.57
N VAL A 79 28.57 6.20 2.21
CA VAL A 79 27.45 7.14 2.02
C VAL A 79 27.88 8.55 2.40
N LYS A 80 28.53 8.73 3.55
CA LYS A 80 29.00 10.03 4.00
C LYS A 80 30.05 10.65 3.06
N HIS A 81 30.87 9.82 2.42
CA HIS A 81 31.89 10.27 1.47
C HIS A 81 31.27 10.87 0.20
N VAL A 82 30.18 10.28 -0.30
CA VAL A 82 29.55 10.73 -1.55
C VAL A 82 28.48 11.80 -1.35
N GLU A 83 27.92 11.93 -0.14
CA GLU A 83 26.83 12.84 0.19
C GLU A 83 27.12 14.28 -0.24
N GLY A 84 26.24 14.83 -1.08
CA GLY A 84 26.34 16.22 -1.57
C GLY A 84 27.48 16.47 -2.56
N SER A 85 28.26 15.45 -2.93
CA SER A 85 29.30 15.54 -3.96
C SER A 85 28.70 15.48 -5.37
N THR A 86 29.52 15.77 -6.39
CA THR A 86 29.14 15.57 -7.80
C THR A 86 29.02 14.08 -8.18
N ASN A 87 29.63 13.18 -7.40
CA ASN A 87 29.53 11.73 -7.53
C ASN A 87 28.73 11.15 -6.36
N ASN A 88 27.47 11.57 -6.22
CA ASN A 88 26.57 11.23 -5.11
C ASN A 88 25.99 9.80 -5.20
N LYS A 89 26.54 8.91 -6.02
CA LYS A 89 25.96 7.59 -6.32
C LYS A 89 26.75 6.47 -5.67
N VAL A 90 26.05 5.58 -4.96
CA VAL A 90 26.60 4.38 -4.32
C VAL A 90 26.01 3.15 -4.98
N PHE A 91 26.88 2.22 -5.39
CA PHE A 91 26.48 0.97 -6.00
C PHE A 91 26.65 -0.20 -5.03
N PHE A 92 25.58 -0.97 -4.86
CA PHE A 92 25.50 -2.22 -4.11
C PHE A 92 25.47 -3.39 -5.10
N PRO A 93 26.61 -4.09 -5.34
CA PRO A 93 26.60 -5.31 -6.11
C PRO A 93 25.87 -6.44 -5.35
N ARG A 94 25.70 -7.59 -6.02
CA ARG A 94 25.11 -8.81 -5.46
C ARG A 94 25.72 -9.14 -4.09
N GLY A 95 24.87 -9.39 -3.11
CA GLY A 95 25.29 -9.74 -1.77
C GLY A 95 24.24 -9.41 -0.71
N GLU A 96 24.57 -9.79 0.52
CA GLU A 96 23.78 -9.50 1.71
C GLU A 96 24.56 -8.63 2.67
N TYR A 97 24.10 -7.41 2.93
CA TYR A 97 24.79 -6.44 3.75
C TYR A 97 24.08 -6.34 5.10
N LEU A 98 24.64 -7.00 6.12
CA LEU A 98 24.08 -6.97 7.47
C LEU A 98 24.33 -5.60 8.09
N VAL A 99 23.28 -4.97 8.62
CA VAL A 99 23.37 -3.69 9.33
C VAL A 99 22.88 -3.81 10.77
N GLY A 100 23.81 -3.68 11.72
CA GLY A 100 23.57 -3.50 13.15
C GLY A 100 22.98 -2.13 13.49
N GLY A 101 23.48 -1.07 12.86
CA GLY A 101 23.12 0.32 13.14
C GLY A 101 22.42 1.04 11.99
N ASP A 102 22.08 2.31 12.23
CA ASP A 102 21.22 3.08 11.33
C ASP A 102 22.05 3.85 10.29
N ILE A 103 21.75 3.74 9.01
CA ILE A 103 22.33 4.52 7.92
C ILE A 103 21.56 5.85 7.82
N ALA A 104 22.15 6.89 8.40
CA ALA A 104 21.56 8.23 8.42
C ALA A 104 22.07 9.05 7.22
N ILE A 105 21.15 9.51 6.37
CA ILE A 105 21.42 10.29 5.16
C ILE A 105 21.36 11.79 5.50
N SER A 106 22.43 12.54 5.24
CA SER A 106 22.51 13.98 5.57
C SER A 106 22.55 14.92 4.37
N GLY A 107 22.60 14.38 3.13
CA GLY A 107 22.63 15.17 1.90
C GLY A 107 22.03 14.43 0.71
N SER A 108 22.25 14.99 -0.49
CA SER A 108 21.88 14.33 -1.75
C SER A 108 22.70 13.06 -1.94
N VAL A 109 22.01 11.93 -2.19
CA VAL A 109 22.64 10.62 -2.40
C VAL A 109 21.71 9.69 -3.18
N GLU A 110 22.28 8.85 -4.04
CA GLU A 110 21.57 7.78 -4.71
C GLU A 110 22.17 6.43 -4.34
N LEU A 111 21.37 5.53 -3.77
CA LEU A 111 21.76 4.16 -3.44
C LEU A 111 21.14 3.21 -4.47
N HIS A 112 22.00 2.51 -5.21
CA HIS A 112 21.62 1.65 -6.33
C HIS A 112 22.02 0.21 -6.06
N GLY A 113 21.08 -0.71 -6.07
CA GLY A 113 21.34 -2.14 -6.17
C GLY A 113 21.60 -2.59 -7.61
N THR A 114 22.11 -3.81 -7.77
CA THR A 114 22.26 -4.46 -9.07
C THR A 114 20.91 -4.87 -9.70
N GLN A 115 20.77 -4.65 -11.01
CA GLN A 115 19.64 -5.19 -11.78
C GLN A 115 19.86 -6.64 -12.22
N SER A 116 21.11 -7.09 -12.32
CA SER A 116 21.45 -8.42 -12.81
C SER A 116 21.23 -9.52 -11.75
N GLY A 117 21.29 -9.14 -10.47
CA GLY A 117 21.07 -10.02 -9.32
C GLY A 117 20.25 -9.38 -8.20
N ILE A 118 20.64 -9.62 -6.95
CA ILE A 118 19.98 -9.10 -5.75
C ILE A 118 21.04 -8.51 -4.79
N ALA A 119 20.82 -7.27 -4.37
CA ALA A 119 21.55 -6.63 -3.27
C ALA A 119 20.61 -6.43 -2.07
N VAL A 120 20.82 -7.20 -1.00
CA VAL A 120 19.98 -7.18 0.21
C VAL A 120 20.65 -6.34 1.29
N ILE A 121 19.97 -5.30 1.77
CA ILE A 121 20.32 -4.64 3.04
C ILE A 121 19.47 -5.28 4.12
N LYS A 122 20.14 -5.92 5.08
CA LYS A 122 19.53 -6.82 6.07
C LYS A 122 19.66 -6.25 7.47
N ALA A 123 18.53 -6.06 8.15
CA ALA A 123 18.54 -5.62 9.53
C ALA A 123 18.93 -6.76 10.48
N SER A 124 19.82 -6.47 11.42
CA SER A 124 20.04 -7.35 12.59
C SER A 124 18.78 -7.50 13.45
N THR A 125 17.94 -6.46 13.50
CA THR A 125 16.66 -6.44 14.22
C THR A 125 15.52 -6.15 13.24
N PRO A 126 14.58 -7.10 13.02
CA PRO A 126 13.50 -6.92 12.05
C PRO A 126 12.58 -5.73 12.37
N TYR A 127 12.24 -5.00 11.31
CA TYR A 127 11.48 -3.75 11.25
C TYR A 127 12.05 -2.60 12.10
N ALA A 128 13.36 -2.58 12.33
CA ALA A 128 14.07 -1.43 12.88
C ALA A 128 14.22 -0.33 11.84
N ILE A 129 14.23 0.93 12.28
CA ILE A 129 14.60 2.05 11.41
C ILE A 129 16.09 1.88 11.13
N LYS A 130 16.45 1.67 9.86
CA LYS A 130 17.85 1.48 9.47
C LYS A 130 18.27 2.39 8.33
N ILE A 131 17.33 3.02 7.63
CA ILE A 131 17.62 4.04 6.64
C ILE A 131 16.71 5.20 6.93
N HIS A 132 17.29 6.36 7.22
CA HIS A 132 16.53 7.58 7.47
C HIS A 132 17.33 8.83 7.13
N ASN A 133 16.67 9.97 7.04
CA ASN A 133 17.36 11.25 6.96
C ASN A 133 17.79 11.75 8.36
N ALA A 134 19.01 12.27 8.47
CA ALA A 134 19.56 12.88 9.69
C ALA A 134 19.11 14.34 9.87
N SER A 135 18.86 15.01 8.76
CA SER A 135 18.41 16.40 8.62
C SER A 135 17.41 16.47 7.45
N PRO A 136 16.74 17.60 7.19
CA PRO A 136 16.03 17.75 5.92
C PRO A 136 16.99 17.50 4.74
N VAL A 137 16.54 16.72 3.76
CA VAL A 137 17.35 16.30 2.60
C VAL A 137 16.58 16.46 1.29
N SER A 138 17.30 16.73 0.21
CA SER A 138 16.76 16.78 -1.14
C SER A 138 17.54 15.87 -2.08
N SER A 139 16.88 15.38 -3.13
CA SER A 139 17.51 14.57 -4.18
C SER A 139 18.11 13.27 -3.66
N VAL A 140 17.28 12.49 -2.94
CA VAL A 140 17.67 11.17 -2.44
C VAL A 140 16.95 10.09 -3.23
N SER A 141 17.69 9.08 -3.68
CA SER A 141 17.13 7.98 -4.46
C SER A 141 17.55 6.62 -3.89
N LEU A 142 16.60 5.70 -3.72
CA LEU A 142 16.86 4.30 -3.40
C LEU A 142 16.31 3.44 -4.55
N GLN A 143 17.17 2.71 -5.25
CA GLN A 143 16.80 1.96 -6.46
C GLN A 143 17.31 0.53 -6.45
N TYR A 144 16.48 -0.43 -6.86
CA TYR A 144 16.86 -1.84 -7.04
C TYR A 144 17.41 -2.53 -5.78
N LEU A 145 17.02 -2.04 -4.59
CA LEU A 145 17.47 -2.57 -3.30
C LEU A 145 16.42 -3.50 -2.69
N TYR A 146 16.92 -4.52 -2.00
CA TYR A 146 16.10 -5.48 -1.27
C TYR A 146 16.28 -5.24 0.23
N PHE A 147 15.19 -4.98 0.92
CA PHE A 147 15.13 -4.58 2.32
C PHE A 147 14.61 -5.74 3.16
N ASP A 148 15.52 -6.46 3.82
CA ASP A 148 15.19 -7.55 4.73
C ASP A 148 15.08 -7.02 6.16
N GLY A 149 13.85 -6.89 6.66
CA GLY A 149 13.58 -6.41 8.00
C GLY A 149 13.92 -4.92 8.21
N ILE A 150 14.09 -4.15 7.13
CA ILE A 150 14.43 -2.73 7.20
C ILE A 150 13.15 -1.88 7.19
N ARG A 151 13.11 -0.85 8.05
CA ARG A 151 12.19 0.27 7.91
C ARG A 151 12.95 1.49 7.34
N VAL A 152 12.41 2.03 6.26
CA VAL A 152 12.89 3.25 5.58
C VAL A 152 12.01 4.43 6.00
N VAL A 153 12.62 5.53 6.45
CA VAL A 153 11.90 6.71 6.96
C VAL A 153 12.48 8.00 6.38
N PHE A 154 11.65 8.76 5.67
CA PHE A 154 11.96 10.15 5.31
C PHE A 154 10.93 11.07 5.95
N GLU A 155 11.38 11.93 6.86
CA GLU A 155 10.51 12.84 7.61
C GLU A 155 11.21 14.17 7.86
N ASP A 156 10.50 15.26 7.58
CA ASP A 156 10.90 16.58 8.07
C ASP A 156 10.41 16.77 9.52
N GLN A 157 11.28 17.31 10.37
CA GLN A 157 10.99 17.58 11.78
C GLN A 157 10.01 18.76 11.94
N ILE A 158 9.96 19.66 10.93
CA ILE A 158 9.10 20.83 10.96
C ILE A 158 7.78 20.50 10.27
N LYS A 159 6.70 20.51 11.05
CA LYS A 159 5.34 20.25 10.53
C LYS A 159 4.95 21.30 9.47
N GLY A 160 4.49 20.83 8.32
CA GLY A 160 4.10 21.66 7.18
C GLY A 160 5.28 22.14 6.32
N SER A 161 6.51 21.77 6.69
CA SER A 161 7.69 21.97 5.84
C SER A 161 7.65 21.02 4.64
N SER A 162 8.33 21.42 3.57
CA SER A 162 8.69 20.55 2.44
C SER A 162 10.18 20.71 2.14
N SER A 163 10.99 20.93 3.17
CA SER A 163 12.45 21.06 3.03
C SER A 163 13.05 19.71 2.68
N THR A 164 12.51 18.64 3.26
CA THR A 164 12.68 17.29 2.71
C THR A 164 11.87 17.16 1.42
N ARG A 165 12.52 16.85 0.30
CA ARG A 165 11.88 16.80 -1.02
C ARG A 165 12.64 15.94 -2.03
N ASP A 166 12.04 15.68 -3.19
CA ASP A 166 12.70 15.00 -4.30
C ASP A 166 13.29 13.63 -3.88
N ILE A 167 12.52 12.89 -3.08
CA ILE A 167 12.86 11.56 -2.60
C ILE A 167 12.23 10.51 -3.53
N THR A 168 13.05 9.63 -4.11
CA THR A 168 12.58 8.57 -5.00
C THR A 168 12.91 7.20 -4.42
N ILE A 169 11.89 6.35 -4.27
CA ILE A 169 12.04 4.93 -3.91
C ILE A 169 11.52 4.12 -5.07
N GLU A 170 12.40 3.45 -5.82
CA GLU A 170 12.02 2.76 -7.05
C GLU A 170 12.54 1.32 -7.12
N SER A 171 11.72 0.40 -7.64
CA SER A 171 12.14 -0.99 -7.93
C SER A 171 12.71 -1.73 -6.72
N CYS A 172 12.29 -1.37 -5.50
CA CYS A 172 12.74 -1.98 -4.26
C CYS A 172 11.77 -3.07 -3.77
N VAL A 173 12.31 -4.03 -3.00
CA VAL A 173 11.53 -5.12 -2.39
C VAL A 173 11.67 -5.08 -0.87
N PHE A 174 10.55 -4.94 -0.15
CA PHE A 174 10.50 -4.94 1.31
C PHE A 174 9.95 -6.28 1.81
N PHE A 175 10.73 -7.01 2.60
CA PHE A 175 10.34 -8.30 3.18
C PHE A 175 10.99 -8.49 4.56
N SER A 176 10.82 -9.66 5.17
CA SER A 176 11.54 -10.03 6.40
C SER A 176 11.81 -11.54 6.40
N SER A 177 13.07 -11.93 6.50
CA SER A 177 13.51 -13.32 6.72
C SER A 177 13.42 -13.72 8.20
N ALA A 178 13.55 -12.73 9.10
CA ALA A 178 13.46 -12.93 10.54
C ALA A 178 12.02 -12.78 11.05
N SER A 179 11.68 -13.58 12.05
CA SER A 179 10.41 -13.48 12.79
C SER A 179 10.45 -12.23 13.68
N PRO A 180 9.57 -11.23 13.49
CA PRO A 180 9.54 -10.06 14.35
C PRO A 180 8.87 -10.39 15.69
N THR A 181 9.12 -9.55 16.68
CA THR A 181 8.28 -9.50 17.90
C THR A 181 6.89 -8.96 17.58
N SER A 182 5.93 -9.18 18.47
CA SER A 182 4.56 -8.64 18.35
C SER A 182 4.53 -7.10 18.27
N SER A 183 5.50 -6.42 18.88
CA SER A 183 5.67 -4.96 18.81
C SER A 183 6.21 -4.52 17.45
N ASN A 184 7.32 -5.11 17.02
CA ASN A 184 8.03 -4.67 15.82
C ASN A 184 7.29 -5.09 14.55
N GLY A 185 6.60 -6.24 14.58
CA GLY A 185 5.80 -6.73 13.46
C GLY A 185 4.70 -5.78 13.01
N GLN A 186 4.28 -4.84 13.87
CA GLN A 186 3.27 -3.81 13.55
C GLN A 186 3.87 -2.54 12.92
N ASN A 187 5.19 -2.43 12.86
CA ASN A 187 5.87 -1.27 12.28
C ASN A 187 5.64 -1.16 10.77
N ARG A 188 5.86 0.04 10.25
CA ARG A 188 5.74 0.36 8.83
C ARG A 188 6.99 -0.09 8.10
N GLN A 189 6.90 -0.48 6.83
CA GLN A 189 8.08 -0.73 6.00
C GLN A 189 8.62 0.59 5.42
N LEU A 190 7.73 1.45 4.92
CA LEU A 190 8.07 2.77 4.38
C LEU A 190 7.27 3.88 5.09
N VAL A 191 7.95 4.95 5.48
CA VAL A 191 7.34 6.15 6.06
C VAL A 191 7.87 7.39 5.32
N MET A 192 6.95 8.22 4.82
CA MET A 192 7.25 9.47 4.12
C MET A 192 6.36 10.57 4.68
N MET A 193 6.92 11.54 5.38
CA MET A 193 6.13 12.53 6.12
C MET A 193 6.69 13.94 5.98
N GLU A 194 5.80 14.94 5.91
CA GLU A 194 6.15 16.36 5.87
C GLU A 194 7.19 16.64 4.74
N LEU A 195 6.91 16.16 3.53
CA LEU A 195 7.85 16.23 2.39
C LEU A 195 7.17 16.56 1.06
N GLY A 196 7.97 17.02 0.09
CA GLY A 196 7.50 17.48 -1.22
C GLY A 196 8.05 16.70 -2.42
N ASN A 197 7.34 16.75 -3.56
CA ASN A 197 7.84 16.37 -4.89
C ASN A 197 8.54 14.99 -4.94
N SER A 198 7.95 13.98 -4.32
CA SER A 198 8.60 12.69 -4.08
C SER A 198 7.83 11.53 -4.71
N GLY A 199 8.48 10.39 -4.87
CA GLY A 199 7.94 9.26 -5.64
C GLY A 199 8.23 7.89 -5.02
N VAL A 200 7.24 7.01 -5.10
CA VAL A 200 7.32 5.60 -4.72
C VAL A 200 6.85 4.78 -5.93
N TYR A 201 7.81 4.26 -6.68
CA TYR A 201 7.56 3.63 -7.98
C TYR A 201 7.89 2.15 -7.93
N LYS A 202 6.98 1.30 -8.43
CA LYS A 202 7.30 -0.10 -8.72
C LYS A 202 8.01 -0.79 -7.54
N ASN A 203 7.45 -0.69 -6.33
CA ASN A 203 8.00 -1.36 -5.15
C ASN A 203 7.13 -2.57 -4.75
N VAL A 204 7.74 -3.64 -4.23
CA VAL A 204 7.01 -4.79 -3.64
C VAL A 204 7.08 -4.72 -2.12
N PHE A 205 5.94 -4.90 -1.46
CA PHE A 205 5.84 -5.06 -0.01
C PHE A 205 5.30 -6.44 0.32
N LEU A 206 6.05 -7.21 1.11
CA LEU A 206 5.74 -8.57 1.54
C LEU A 206 5.66 -8.62 3.08
N ARG A 207 4.60 -9.24 3.60
CA ARG A 207 4.43 -9.51 5.04
C ARG A 207 3.66 -10.81 5.25
N ASP A 208 4.23 -11.73 6.02
CA ASP A 208 3.52 -12.94 6.44
C ASP A 208 2.83 -12.77 7.81
N SER A 209 2.14 -13.84 8.25
CA SER A 209 1.43 -13.95 9.52
C SER A 209 2.17 -13.44 10.77
N GLY A 210 3.50 -13.61 10.83
CA GLY A 210 4.32 -13.16 11.95
C GLY A 210 4.54 -11.66 11.97
N ALA A 211 4.40 -11.00 10.82
CA ALA A 211 4.74 -9.60 10.63
C ALA A 211 3.53 -8.72 10.29
N TYR A 212 2.38 -8.96 10.89
CA TYR A 212 1.17 -8.18 10.60
C TYR A 212 1.33 -6.67 10.88
N GLY A 213 1.36 -5.84 9.84
CA GLY A 213 1.63 -4.40 9.95
C GLY A 213 1.17 -3.58 8.75
N VAL A 214 1.77 -2.41 8.56
CA VAL A 214 1.44 -1.48 7.47
C VAL A 214 2.59 -1.42 6.45
N ALA A 215 2.30 -1.47 5.15
CA ALA A 215 3.34 -1.36 4.12
C ALA A 215 3.92 0.06 4.09
N SER A 216 3.12 1.04 3.66
CA SER A 216 3.57 2.44 3.54
C SER A 216 2.65 3.43 4.24
N ARG A 217 3.26 4.47 4.82
CA ARG A 217 2.57 5.59 5.45
C ARG A 217 3.04 6.91 4.84
N PHE A 218 2.07 7.72 4.46
CA PHE A 218 2.23 9.10 4.03
C PHE A 218 1.53 10.03 5.03
N ARG A 219 2.10 11.21 5.24
CA ARG A 219 1.43 12.25 6.02
C ARG A 219 1.94 13.63 5.66
N SER A 220 1.00 14.56 5.45
CA SER A 220 1.28 15.98 5.20
C SER A 220 2.23 16.19 4.01
N THR A 221 2.14 15.35 3.00
CA THR A 221 3.00 15.44 1.81
C THR A 221 2.41 16.36 0.74
N LEU A 222 3.26 16.83 -0.17
CA LEU A 222 2.89 17.67 -1.30
C LEU A 222 3.47 17.09 -2.59
N ASN A 223 2.66 16.90 -3.63
CA ASN A 223 3.12 16.38 -4.93
C ASN A 223 3.84 15.02 -4.81
N VAL A 224 3.21 14.05 -4.13
CA VAL A 224 3.77 12.70 -4.00
C VAL A 224 3.09 11.72 -4.94
N TRP A 225 3.87 10.92 -5.66
CA TRP A 225 3.36 9.89 -6.57
C TRP A 225 3.65 8.49 -6.03
N VAL A 226 2.64 7.63 -6.03
CA VAL A 226 2.71 6.23 -5.62
C VAL A 226 2.16 5.38 -6.75
N ILE A 227 3.06 4.82 -7.57
CA ILE A 227 2.69 4.22 -8.86
C ILE A 227 3.30 2.84 -9.03
N GLY A 228 2.53 1.88 -9.56
CA GLY A 228 3.06 0.58 -9.99
C GLY A 228 3.46 -0.37 -8.85
N LYS A 229 3.09 -0.08 -7.60
CA LYS A 229 3.51 -0.88 -6.44
C LYS A 229 2.71 -2.17 -6.33
N VAL A 230 3.29 -3.18 -5.70
CA VAL A 230 2.62 -4.42 -5.29
C VAL A 230 2.65 -4.53 -3.77
N CYS A 231 1.50 -4.75 -3.15
CA CYS A 231 1.38 -5.01 -1.73
C CYS A 231 0.69 -6.35 -1.51
N GLY A 232 1.47 -7.33 -1.07
CA GLY A 232 1.06 -8.72 -0.88
C GLY A 232 1.14 -9.57 -2.14
N LEU A 233 1.66 -10.79 -1.98
CA LEU A 233 1.78 -11.81 -3.00
C LEU A 233 1.55 -13.19 -2.38
N GLU A 234 1.07 -14.12 -3.20
CA GLU A 234 1.16 -15.55 -2.92
C GLU A 234 2.38 -16.09 -3.66
N LEU A 235 3.52 -16.22 -2.96
CA LEU A 235 4.82 -16.56 -3.59
C LEU A 235 4.86 -17.96 -4.18
N SER A 236 3.85 -18.82 -3.97
CA SER A 236 3.71 -20.09 -4.71
C SER A 236 2.98 -19.96 -6.05
N LYS A 237 2.37 -18.79 -6.34
CA LYS A 237 1.53 -18.54 -7.50
C LYS A 237 1.92 -17.24 -8.20
N LEU A 238 3.13 -17.21 -8.78
CA LEU A 238 3.71 -16.00 -9.39
C LEU A 238 3.57 -15.95 -10.92
N ASP A 239 2.95 -16.94 -11.56
CA ASP A 239 2.87 -17.01 -13.03
C ASP A 239 2.18 -15.81 -13.67
N TRP A 240 1.20 -15.23 -12.98
CA TRP A 240 0.51 -14.03 -13.44
C TRP A 240 1.42 -12.79 -13.55
N LEU A 241 2.56 -12.76 -12.85
CA LEU A 241 3.58 -11.72 -13.01
C LEU A 241 4.27 -11.77 -14.38
N SER A 242 4.09 -12.85 -15.13
CA SER A 242 4.61 -12.99 -16.50
C SER A 242 3.65 -12.44 -17.56
N SER A 243 2.46 -11.95 -17.15
CA SER A 243 1.48 -11.34 -18.07
C SER A 243 1.96 -9.99 -18.61
N LYS A 244 1.52 -9.64 -19.84
CA LYS A 244 1.91 -8.40 -20.55
C LYS A 244 1.15 -7.15 -20.07
N VAL A 245 0.42 -7.21 -18.95
CA VAL A 245 -0.40 -6.09 -18.50
C VAL A 245 0.48 -5.12 -17.71
N GLU A 246 0.77 -3.93 -18.23
CA GLU A 246 1.36 -2.84 -17.42
C GLU A 246 0.51 -2.62 -16.17
N PRO A 247 1.11 -2.44 -14.98
CA PRO A 247 2.50 -2.29 -14.53
C PRO A 247 3.21 -3.63 -14.24
N VAL A 248 2.60 -4.78 -14.56
CA VAL A 248 3.10 -6.13 -14.22
C VAL A 248 4.35 -6.48 -15.02
N SER A 249 4.54 -5.89 -16.21
CA SER A 249 5.69 -6.13 -17.10
C SER A 249 7.04 -5.87 -16.42
N HIS A 250 7.16 -4.82 -15.61
CA HIS A 250 8.36 -4.50 -14.84
C HIS A 250 8.71 -5.62 -13.84
N TRP A 251 7.69 -6.31 -13.34
CA TRP A 251 7.83 -7.39 -12.37
C TRP A 251 8.18 -8.74 -13.00
N ARG A 252 8.18 -8.84 -14.34
CA ARG A 252 8.52 -10.08 -15.05
C ARG A 252 9.93 -10.57 -14.70
N ASP A 253 10.88 -9.65 -14.68
CA ASP A 253 12.28 -9.95 -14.36
C ASP A 253 12.50 -10.19 -12.86
N GLN A 254 11.50 -9.83 -12.04
CA GLN A 254 11.49 -10.04 -10.61
C GLN A 254 10.90 -11.40 -10.22
N LYS A 255 10.11 -12.08 -11.07
CA LYS A 255 9.51 -13.40 -10.74
C LYS A 255 10.55 -14.38 -10.21
N LYS A 256 11.62 -14.63 -10.98
CA LYS A 256 12.68 -15.58 -10.59
C LYS A 256 13.43 -15.14 -9.33
N LYS A 257 13.59 -13.83 -9.13
CA LYS A 257 14.21 -13.26 -7.92
C LYS A 257 13.31 -13.45 -6.69
N LEU A 258 11.99 -13.28 -6.82
CA LEU A 258 11.02 -13.55 -5.77
C LEU A 258 10.94 -15.04 -5.42
N GLU A 259 10.99 -15.94 -6.42
CA GLU A 259 11.09 -17.39 -6.22
C GLU A 259 12.39 -17.78 -5.49
N PHE A 260 13.51 -17.13 -5.87
CA PHE A 260 14.77 -17.25 -5.18
C PHE A 260 14.65 -16.78 -3.72
N LEU A 261 14.11 -15.59 -3.45
CA LEU A 261 13.93 -15.08 -2.09
C LEU A 261 13.12 -16.05 -1.24
N LYS A 262 12.00 -16.56 -1.78
CA LYS A 262 11.15 -17.53 -1.08
C LYS A 262 11.95 -18.74 -0.62
N THR A 263 12.74 -19.30 -1.53
CA THR A 263 13.52 -20.52 -1.27
C THR A 263 14.69 -20.24 -0.35
N HIS A 264 15.48 -19.21 -0.66
CA HIS A 264 16.72 -18.85 0.04
C HIS A 264 16.46 -18.42 1.49
N TYR A 265 15.47 -17.55 1.70
CA TYR A 265 15.11 -17.04 3.04
C TYR A 265 14.01 -17.84 3.73
N ASN A 266 13.56 -18.96 3.14
CA ASN A 266 12.47 -19.77 3.65
C ASN A 266 11.22 -18.92 3.99
N LEU A 267 10.84 -18.04 3.07
CA LEU A 267 9.67 -17.18 3.26
C LEU A 267 8.40 -18.01 3.12
N LYS A 268 7.42 -17.75 3.99
CA LYS A 268 6.07 -18.29 3.83
C LYS A 268 5.50 -17.83 2.49
N SER A 269 4.70 -18.67 1.83
CA SER A 269 4.17 -18.29 0.52
C SER A 269 3.16 -17.14 0.62
N ASP A 270 2.29 -17.17 1.63
CA ASP A 270 1.33 -16.10 1.89
C ASP A 270 2.04 -14.87 2.51
N GLN A 271 2.27 -13.87 1.66
CA GLN A 271 2.90 -12.60 2.02
C GLN A 271 1.90 -11.43 2.02
N GLY A 272 0.60 -11.72 2.17
CA GLY A 272 -0.48 -10.73 2.12
C GLY A 272 -0.97 -10.22 3.48
N TYR A 273 -0.27 -10.49 4.59
CA TYR A 273 -0.72 -10.18 5.96
C TYR A 273 -0.53 -8.70 6.34
N PHE A 274 -1.34 -7.84 5.72
CA PHE A 274 -1.33 -6.40 5.98
C PHE A 274 -2.53 -5.95 6.78
N LYS A 275 -2.28 -5.09 7.77
CA LYS A 275 -3.31 -4.23 8.38
C LYS A 275 -3.82 -3.22 7.36
N SER A 276 -2.89 -2.57 6.67
CA SER A 276 -3.15 -1.64 5.58
C SER A 276 -1.95 -1.60 4.65
N CYS A 277 -2.17 -1.40 3.37
CA CYS A 277 -1.09 -1.27 2.40
C CYS A 277 -0.73 0.19 2.12
N LEU A 278 -1.65 1.12 2.34
CA LEU A 278 -1.40 2.55 2.18
C LEU A 278 -2.20 3.31 3.21
N TYR A 279 -1.51 4.06 4.05
CA TYR A 279 -2.12 4.98 5.00
C TYR A 279 -1.67 6.41 4.67
N ASP A 280 -2.57 7.21 4.12
CA ASP A 280 -2.43 8.64 3.84
C ASP A 280 -3.04 9.47 4.98
N GLN A 281 -2.43 10.62 5.27
CA GLN A 281 -3.10 11.62 6.09
C GLN A 281 -2.62 13.05 5.80
N CYS A 282 -3.54 13.95 5.46
CA CYS A 282 -3.27 15.38 5.24
C CYS A 282 -2.43 15.66 3.99
N ASP A 283 -2.46 14.77 3.00
CA ASP A 283 -1.66 14.84 1.79
C ASP A 283 -2.31 15.72 0.71
N LYS A 284 -1.50 16.37 -0.13
CA LYS A 284 -1.98 17.29 -1.17
C LYS A 284 -1.33 17.00 -2.53
N ARG A 285 -2.10 17.09 -3.61
CA ARG A 285 -1.62 16.82 -4.98
C ARG A 285 -0.95 15.45 -5.10
N MET A 286 -1.45 14.47 -4.34
CA MET A 286 -0.92 13.12 -4.34
C MET A 286 -1.60 12.29 -5.44
N LYS A 287 -0.84 11.39 -6.05
CA LYS A 287 -1.32 10.49 -7.10
C LYS A 287 -1.03 9.04 -6.70
N ILE A 288 -2.06 8.21 -6.64
CA ILE A 288 -2.01 6.79 -6.31
C ILE A 288 -2.54 6.03 -7.53
N ALA A 289 -1.65 5.51 -8.37
CA ALA A 289 -2.03 4.95 -9.66
C ALA A 289 -1.45 3.56 -9.92
N GLU A 290 -2.21 2.70 -10.60
CA GLU A 290 -1.67 1.44 -11.16
C GLU A 290 -1.03 0.56 -10.08
N ASN A 291 -1.57 0.54 -8.87
CA ASN A 291 -1.04 -0.28 -7.79
C ASN A 291 -1.86 -1.55 -7.62
N ILE A 292 -1.21 -2.62 -7.17
CA ILE A 292 -1.82 -3.90 -6.83
C ILE A 292 -1.83 -4.05 -5.30
N PHE A 293 -3.03 -4.01 -4.73
CA PHE A 293 -3.30 -4.25 -3.32
C PHE A 293 -3.92 -5.65 -3.17
N ASN A 294 -3.06 -6.65 -3.06
CA ASN A 294 -3.45 -8.06 -3.02
C ASN A 294 -3.29 -8.59 -1.59
N GLY A 295 -4.26 -8.33 -0.73
CA GLY A 295 -4.20 -8.75 0.68
C GLY A 295 -4.56 -10.23 0.85
N SER A 296 -4.04 -10.85 1.91
CA SER A 296 -4.43 -12.21 2.27
C SER A 296 -5.80 -12.22 2.96
N PRO A 297 -6.75 -13.06 2.51
CA PRO A 297 -7.99 -13.28 3.25
C PRO A 297 -7.75 -14.07 4.54
N ASN A 298 -6.61 -14.77 4.67
CA ASN A 298 -6.29 -15.67 5.77
C ASN A 298 -5.80 -14.95 7.04
N THR A 299 -5.84 -13.62 7.07
CA THR A 299 -5.25 -12.86 8.19
C THR A 299 -5.85 -13.16 9.56
N GLY A 300 -7.14 -13.54 9.64
CA GLY A 300 -7.84 -13.86 10.89
C GLY A 300 -7.82 -12.74 11.95
N ARG A 301 -7.42 -11.53 11.58
CA ARG A 301 -7.16 -10.39 12.46
C ARG A 301 -7.96 -9.18 11.98
N HIS A 302 -8.31 -8.30 12.91
CA HIS A 302 -8.94 -7.01 12.58
C HIS A 302 -8.03 -6.19 11.66
N ARG A 303 -8.50 -5.88 10.46
CA ARG A 303 -7.81 -5.08 9.45
C ARG A 303 -8.17 -3.60 9.56
N ASP A 304 -7.39 -2.74 8.94
CA ASP A 304 -7.87 -1.42 8.55
C ASP A 304 -8.14 -1.52 7.03
N HIS A 305 -8.09 -0.42 6.30
CA HIS A 305 -8.42 -0.44 4.88
C HIS A 305 -7.20 -0.81 4.01
N ALA A 306 -7.42 -1.31 2.79
CA ALA A 306 -6.34 -1.50 1.82
C ALA A 306 -5.63 -0.16 1.56
N MET A 307 -6.45 0.87 1.37
CA MET A 307 -6.06 2.27 1.29
C MET A 307 -6.92 3.09 2.26
N TYR A 308 -6.27 3.87 3.13
CA TYR A 308 -6.95 4.83 4.00
C TYR A 308 -6.44 6.24 3.70
N LEU A 309 -7.32 7.07 3.13
CA LEU A 309 -7.09 8.44 2.70
C LEU A 309 -7.80 9.39 3.67
N LYS A 310 -7.05 10.24 4.39
CA LYS A 310 -7.62 11.01 5.50
C LYS A 310 -7.16 12.46 5.50
N GLY A 311 -8.06 13.36 5.10
CA GLY A 311 -7.72 14.76 4.91
C GLY A 311 -6.84 14.88 3.69
N PHE A 312 -7.42 15.18 2.55
CA PHE A 312 -6.68 15.33 1.32
C PHE A 312 -7.14 16.58 0.59
N ASP A 313 -6.29 17.09 -0.29
CA ASP A 313 -6.62 18.16 -1.22
C ASP A 313 -5.98 17.89 -2.59
N ASN A 314 -6.81 17.72 -3.61
CA ASN A 314 -6.39 17.37 -4.97
C ASN A 314 -5.69 16.00 -5.01
N LEU A 315 -6.45 14.93 -4.76
CA LEU A 315 -5.96 13.55 -4.72
C LEU A 315 -6.47 12.77 -5.93
N GLU A 316 -5.57 12.08 -6.63
CA GLU A 316 -5.92 11.14 -7.70
C GLU A 316 -5.68 9.70 -7.22
N VAL A 317 -6.70 8.85 -7.30
CA VAL A 317 -6.61 7.40 -7.02
C VAL A 317 -7.17 6.67 -8.21
N LYS A 318 -6.29 6.18 -9.09
CA LYS A 318 -6.72 5.65 -10.38
C LYS A 318 -6.12 4.33 -10.82
N SER A 319 -6.92 3.52 -11.49
CA SER A 319 -6.45 2.27 -12.11
C SER A 319 -5.75 1.32 -11.13
N ASN A 320 -6.17 1.29 -9.87
CA ASN A 320 -5.62 0.36 -8.88
C ASN A 320 -6.44 -0.93 -8.84
N TYR A 321 -5.78 -2.05 -8.53
CA TYR A 321 -6.42 -3.33 -8.25
C TYR A 321 -6.43 -3.59 -6.75
N VAL A 322 -7.60 -3.85 -6.15
CA VAL A 322 -7.75 -4.04 -4.71
C VAL A 322 -8.53 -5.31 -4.43
N ARG A 323 -7.97 -6.22 -3.62
CA ARG A 323 -8.70 -7.42 -3.20
C ARG A 323 -8.20 -8.02 -1.90
N GLY A 324 -8.99 -8.95 -1.36
CA GLY A 324 -8.61 -9.80 -0.23
C GLY A 324 -8.71 -9.13 1.13
N TRP A 325 -9.17 -7.87 1.18
CA TRP A 325 -9.72 -7.27 2.40
C TRP A 325 -11.16 -7.73 2.61
N PRO A 326 -11.65 -7.75 3.86
CA PRO A 326 -13.00 -8.20 4.15
C PRO A 326 -14.04 -7.22 3.60
N ALA A 327 -15.16 -7.74 3.09
CA ALA A 327 -16.38 -7.00 2.78
C ALA A 327 -17.14 -6.54 4.05
N ASN A 328 -16.48 -5.72 4.87
CA ASN A 328 -16.99 -5.14 6.12
C ASN A 328 -16.36 -3.74 6.33
N PRO A 329 -16.64 -3.01 7.43
CA PRO A 329 -16.14 -1.64 7.63
C PRO A 329 -14.61 -1.52 7.82
N SER A 330 -13.89 -2.62 7.74
CA SER A 330 -12.43 -2.73 7.86
C SER A 330 -11.78 -3.19 6.55
N GLY A 331 -12.37 -2.87 5.39
CA GLY A 331 -11.85 -3.30 4.09
C GLY A 331 -11.83 -2.24 3.00
N GLY A 332 -11.09 -2.53 1.93
CA GLY A 332 -11.18 -1.80 0.66
C GLY A 332 -10.56 -0.41 0.69
N ILE A 333 -11.22 0.55 0.03
CA ILE A 333 -10.73 1.92 -0.10
C ILE A 333 -11.55 2.81 0.81
N LYS A 334 -10.90 3.56 1.70
CA LYS A 334 -11.55 4.58 2.53
C LYS A 334 -11.07 5.98 2.20
N ALA A 335 -12.01 6.87 1.93
CA ALA A 335 -11.75 8.30 1.78
C ALA A 335 -12.53 9.10 2.82
N ARG A 336 -11.84 10.01 3.51
CA ARG A 336 -12.42 10.74 4.65
C ARG A 336 -11.96 12.19 4.77
N ASN A 337 -12.92 13.09 5.04
CA ASN A 337 -12.67 14.48 5.48
C ASN A 337 -11.70 15.27 4.58
N GLY A 338 -11.86 15.21 3.26
CA GLY A 338 -10.98 15.84 2.27
C GLY A 338 -11.74 16.54 1.15
N LYS A 339 -11.02 17.10 0.19
CA LYS A 339 -11.62 17.79 -0.97
C LYS A 339 -10.84 17.54 -2.26
N ASN A 340 -11.51 17.69 -3.40
CA ASN A 340 -10.95 17.54 -4.75
C ASN A 340 -10.35 16.12 -4.93
N LEU A 341 -11.20 15.08 -4.92
CA LEU A 341 -10.77 13.68 -5.08
C LEU A 341 -11.28 13.12 -6.41
N TRP A 342 -10.35 12.51 -7.16
CA TRP A 342 -10.64 11.64 -8.29
C TRP A 342 -10.41 10.19 -7.88
N LEU A 343 -11.48 9.43 -7.68
CA LEU A 343 -11.44 7.99 -7.39
C LEU A 343 -11.93 7.24 -8.63
N ALA A 344 -11.01 6.94 -9.55
CA ALA A 344 -11.38 6.58 -10.92
C ALA A 344 -10.81 5.24 -11.40
N ARG A 345 -11.59 4.46 -12.15
CA ARG A 345 -11.08 3.27 -12.89
C ARG A 345 -10.42 2.20 -12.02
N ASN A 346 -10.70 2.15 -10.73
CA ASN A 346 -10.16 1.10 -9.85
C ASN A 346 -10.97 -0.19 -10.01
N TYR A 347 -10.28 -1.33 -9.95
CA TYR A 347 -10.89 -2.65 -9.87
C TYR A 347 -10.86 -3.12 -8.41
N VAL A 348 -12.03 -3.32 -7.82
CA VAL A 348 -12.19 -3.61 -6.39
C VAL A 348 -12.93 -4.93 -6.24
N ASP A 349 -12.23 -5.98 -5.81
CA ASP A 349 -12.74 -7.36 -5.75
C ASP A 349 -13.03 -7.79 -4.31
N ASP A 350 -14.29 -8.08 -4.07
CA ASP A 350 -14.91 -8.57 -2.84
C ASP A 350 -14.64 -7.68 -1.61
N THR A 351 -14.62 -6.37 -1.84
CA THR A 351 -14.50 -5.34 -0.80
C THR A 351 -15.09 -4.01 -1.30
N GLY A 352 -15.36 -3.06 -0.40
CA GLY A 352 -16.03 -1.81 -0.76
C GLY A 352 -15.13 -0.60 -1.05
N ILE A 353 -15.76 0.45 -1.58
CA ILE A 353 -15.29 1.84 -1.55
C ILE A 353 -16.16 2.59 -0.54
N LEU A 354 -15.52 3.11 0.51
CA LEU A 354 -16.20 3.64 1.69
C LEU A 354 -15.84 5.11 1.90
N LEU A 355 -16.82 5.99 1.73
CA LEU A 355 -16.72 7.42 1.98
C LEU A 355 -17.17 7.75 3.41
N TYR A 356 -16.47 8.69 4.05
CA TYR A 356 -16.71 9.07 5.43
C TYR A 356 -16.55 10.57 5.65
N SER A 357 -17.37 11.12 6.54
CA SER A 357 -17.20 12.48 7.06
C SER A 357 -17.32 12.47 8.55
N HIS A 358 -16.25 12.73 9.30
CA HIS A 358 -16.34 12.74 10.77
C HIS A 358 -16.15 14.16 11.31
N LYS A 359 -16.64 14.40 12.54
CA LYS A 359 -16.32 15.62 13.29
C LYS A 359 -14.81 15.81 13.40
N ASN A 360 -14.33 16.99 13.00
CA ASN A 360 -12.95 17.42 13.21
C ASN A 360 -12.74 17.89 14.66
N ARG A 361 -12.91 16.98 15.64
CA ARG A 361 -12.82 17.29 17.08
C ARG A 361 -11.50 17.93 17.49
N LYS A 362 -10.41 17.60 16.78
CA LYS A 362 -9.06 18.12 17.03
C LYS A 362 -8.74 19.40 16.23
N ARG A 363 -9.72 19.99 15.54
CA ARG A 363 -9.56 21.19 14.69
C ARG A 363 -8.31 21.14 13.80
N LYS A 364 -8.01 19.97 13.24
CA LYS A 364 -6.87 19.80 12.33
C LYS A 364 -7.15 20.57 11.05
N ALA A 365 -6.32 21.56 10.74
CA ALA A 365 -6.50 22.45 9.58
C ALA A 365 -6.59 21.70 8.23
N CYS A 366 -5.89 20.57 8.09
CA CYS A 366 -5.93 19.75 6.88
C CYS A 366 -7.21 18.91 6.70
N LEU A 367 -8.07 18.78 7.72
CA LEU A 367 -9.30 18.01 7.60
C LEU A 367 -10.44 18.94 7.15
N HIS A 368 -10.96 18.68 5.96
CA HIS A 368 -12.19 19.32 5.50
C HIS A 368 -13.39 18.85 6.34
N ASN A 369 -14.33 19.75 6.59
CA ASN A 369 -15.56 19.42 7.30
C ASN A 369 -16.56 18.79 6.33
N GLY A 370 -16.37 17.53 5.99
CA GLY A 370 -17.11 16.90 4.90
C GLY A 370 -16.17 16.26 3.89
N LEU A 371 -16.75 15.81 2.80
CA LEU A 371 -16.11 15.58 1.51
C LEU A 371 -16.58 16.65 0.54
N LYS A 372 -15.66 17.23 -0.24
CA LYS A 372 -16.01 18.26 -1.24
C LYS A 372 -15.41 17.96 -2.59
N ASN A 373 -16.17 18.11 -3.67
CA ASN A 373 -15.70 17.89 -5.04
C ASN A 373 -15.06 16.50 -5.19
N VAL A 374 -15.86 15.47 -5.00
CA VAL A 374 -15.41 14.08 -5.11
C VAL A 374 -16.03 13.47 -6.35
N VAL A 375 -15.21 12.87 -7.21
CA VAL A 375 -15.65 12.16 -8.41
C VAL A 375 -15.30 10.69 -8.26
N ILE A 376 -16.32 9.83 -8.27
CA ILE A 376 -16.20 8.37 -8.26
C ILE A 376 -16.63 7.87 -9.63
N TYR A 377 -15.65 7.51 -10.45
CA TYR A 377 -15.89 7.32 -11.87
C TYR A 377 -15.32 6.01 -12.41
N GLY A 378 -16.12 5.26 -13.15
CA GLY A 378 -15.60 4.18 -13.97
C GLY A 378 -14.98 3.02 -13.18
N ASN A 379 -15.23 2.90 -11.88
CA ASN A 379 -14.69 1.81 -11.06
C ASN A 379 -15.47 0.52 -11.34
N HIS A 380 -14.77 -0.62 -11.26
CA HIS A 380 -15.38 -1.95 -11.37
C HIS A 380 -15.37 -2.59 -9.98
N LEU A 381 -16.56 -2.74 -9.39
CA LEU A 381 -16.73 -3.36 -8.07
C LEU A 381 -17.28 -4.78 -8.25
N VAL A 382 -16.51 -5.78 -7.85
CA VAL A 382 -16.91 -7.18 -7.85
C VAL A 382 -17.35 -7.59 -6.45
N GLN A 383 -18.53 -8.17 -6.33
CA GLN A 383 -19.08 -8.64 -5.05
C GLN A 383 -19.32 -10.14 -5.11
N ARG A 384 -18.71 -10.89 -4.18
CA ARG A 384 -18.74 -12.36 -4.17
C ARG A 384 -19.31 -12.93 -2.88
N THR A 385 -19.04 -12.31 -1.73
CA THR A 385 -19.43 -12.88 -0.43
C THR A 385 -20.64 -12.20 0.20
N ARG A 386 -20.84 -10.89 -0.04
CA ARG A 386 -21.88 -10.08 0.61
C ARG A 386 -22.56 -9.13 -0.36
N PRO A 387 -23.19 -9.62 -1.44
CA PRO A 387 -23.72 -8.75 -2.48
C PRO A 387 -24.74 -7.75 -1.93
N GLY A 388 -24.63 -6.52 -2.42
CA GLY A 388 -25.51 -5.41 -2.13
C GLY A 388 -25.40 -4.84 -0.72
N ARG A 389 -24.45 -5.27 0.13
CA ARG A 389 -24.24 -4.67 1.46
C ARG A 389 -23.48 -3.34 1.34
N ARG A 390 -23.70 -2.45 2.31
CA ARG A 390 -23.01 -1.14 2.36
C ARG A 390 -21.49 -1.30 2.27
N GLU A 391 -20.96 -2.28 2.98
CA GLU A 391 -19.52 -2.47 3.20
C GLU A 391 -18.81 -3.20 2.05
N SER A 392 -19.57 -3.89 1.19
CA SER A 392 -19.07 -4.61 0.02
C SER A 392 -19.24 -3.83 -1.29
N SER A 393 -19.86 -2.64 -1.21
CA SER A 393 -20.31 -1.87 -2.36
C SER A 393 -19.65 -0.49 -2.37
N LEU A 394 -20.26 0.45 -3.09
CA LEU A 394 -19.92 1.86 -2.99
C LEU A 394 -20.84 2.51 -1.94
N SER A 395 -20.27 2.94 -0.82
CA SER A 395 -21.06 3.46 0.29
C SER A 395 -20.49 4.75 0.87
N TYR A 396 -21.39 5.68 1.13
CA TYR A 396 -21.17 6.78 2.04
C TYR A 396 -21.59 6.35 3.46
N TYR A 397 -20.62 5.85 4.22
CA TYR A 397 -20.85 4.91 5.33
C TYR A 397 -21.09 5.56 6.71
N GLU A 398 -20.25 6.49 7.17
CA GLU A 398 -20.37 7.06 8.54
C GLU A 398 -19.84 8.50 8.69
N PRO A 399 -20.27 9.21 9.76
CA PRO A 399 -21.49 9.06 10.59
C PRO A 399 -22.61 10.05 10.21
N HIS A 400 -23.86 9.60 10.33
CA HIS A 400 -25.16 10.16 9.88
C HIS A 400 -25.53 11.63 10.19
N SER A 401 -24.66 12.47 10.75
CA SER A 401 -25.04 13.84 11.19
C SER A 401 -23.89 14.84 11.27
N VAL A 402 -22.77 14.59 10.57
CA VAL A 402 -21.56 15.40 10.73
C VAL A 402 -20.84 15.60 9.41
N GLY A 403 -20.28 16.79 9.21
CA GLY A 403 -19.71 17.20 7.93
C GLY A 403 -20.69 18.06 7.12
N LYS A 404 -20.14 18.77 6.14
CA LYS A 404 -20.86 19.49 5.08
C LYS A 404 -20.30 18.95 3.77
N ASP A 405 -20.89 17.86 3.31
CA ASP A 405 -20.50 17.32 2.01
C ASP A 405 -20.98 18.25 0.91
N GLU A 406 -20.22 18.33 -0.18
CA GLU A 406 -20.52 19.23 -1.28
C GLU A 406 -20.07 18.59 -2.59
N ASN A 407 -20.97 18.49 -3.57
CA ASN A 407 -20.65 18.07 -4.94
C ASN A 407 -19.90 16.71 -5.02
N ILE A 408 -20.64 15.62 -4.76
CA ILE A 408 -20.15 14.23 -4.82
C ILE A 408 -20.77 13.54 -6.03
N LYS A 409 -19.97 13.19 -7.04
CA LYS A 409 -20.43 12.66 -8.33
C LYS A 409 -20.12 11.17 -8.47
N TYR A 410 -21.08 10.42 -9.00
CA TYR A 410 -20.99 8.97 -9.21
C TYR A 410 -21.39 8.66 -10.65
N SER A 411 -20.47 8.12 -11.45
CA SER A 411 -20.77 7.80 -12.85
C SER A 411 -19.95 6.65 -13.40
N ALA A 412 -20.54 5.94 -14.37
CA ALA A 412 -19.90 4.89 -15.15
C ALA A 412 -19.32 3.75 -14.31
N ASN A 413 -19.69 3.64 -13.04
CA ASN A 413 -19.23 2.56 -12.19
C ASN A 413 -20.00 1.29 -12.55
N VAL A 414 -19.27 0.18 -12.61
CA VAL A 414 -19.78 -1.13 -12.99
C VAL A 414 -19.79 -2.05 -11.78
N PHE A 415 -20.91 -2.71 -11.53
CA PHE A 415 -21.09 -3.60 -10.38
C PHE A 415 -21.32 -5.03 -10.86
N GLU A 416 -20.35 -5.90 -10.59
CA GLU A 416 -20.39 -7.32 -10.94
C GLU A 416 -20.73 -8.13 -9.69
N ILE A 417 -21.86 -8.83 -9.72
CA ILE A 417 -22.30 -9.69 -8.62
C ILE A 417 -22.15 -11.13 -9.07
N VAL A 418 -21.21 -11.85 -8.44
CA VAL A 418 -20.80 -13.18 -8.88
C VAL A 418 -21.41 -14.24 -7.96
N GLY A 419 -22.03 -15.26 -8.54
CA GLY A 419 -22.55 -16.40 -7.80
C GLY A 419 -23.95 -16.22 -7.20
N PHE A 420 -24.70 -15.19 -7.60
CA PHE A 420 -26.06 -14.95 -7.12
C PHE A 420 -27.05 -14.80 -8.27
N SER A 421 -28.25 -15.36 -8.11
CA SER A 421 -29.37 -15.13 -9.02
C SER A 421 -29.88 -13.69 -8.90
N HIS A 422 -30.34 -13.11 -10.01
CA HIS A 422 -30.95 -11.78 -10.06
C HIS A 422 -30.04 -10.64 -9.56
N PRO A 423 -28.84 -10.45 -10.15
CA PRO A 423 -27.87 -9.44 -9.69
C PRO A 423 -28.44 -8.01 -9.68
N THR A 424 -29.38 -7.70 -10.56
CA THR A 424 -30.03 -6.38 -10.65
C THR A 424 -30.95 -6.06 -9.45
N GLN A 425 -31.18 -7.00 -8.54
CA GLN A 425 -32.02 -6.78 -7.36
C GLN A 425 -31.27 -6.12 -6.19
N TYR A 426 -29.93 -6.15 -6.18
CA TYR A 426 -29.10 -5.69 -5.07
C TYR A 426 -28.80 -4.20 -5.11
N THR A 427 -28.86 -3.52 -3.96
CA THR A 427 -28.43 -2.12 -3.82
C THR A 427 -26.91 -2.00 -3.88
N CYS A 428 -26.40 -1.20 -4.80
CA CYS A 428 -24.96 -1.09 -5.04
C CYS A 428 -24.37 0.28 -4.67
N ILE A 429 -25.20 1.32 -4.58
CA ILE A 429 -24.77 2.65 -4.13
C ILE A 429 -25.61 3.04 -2.92
N TRP A 430 -24.91 3.29 -1.81
CA TRP A 430 -25.52 3.61 -0.52
C TRP A 430 -25.17 5.06 -0.13
N LEU A 431 -26.12 5.97 -0.29
CA LEU A 431 -26.05 7.41 0.01
C LEU A 431 -26.60 7.69 1.41
N THR A 432 -25.97 7.08 2.40
CA THR A 432 -26.61 6.88 3.71
C THR A 432 -26.22 7.90 4.76
N ASN A 433 -25.42 8.87 4.37
CA ASN A 433 -25.02 9.99 5.21
C ASN A 433 -24.58 11.15 4.29
N GLY A 434 -24.46 12.35 4.87
CA GLY A 434 -24.31 13.60 4.13
C GLY A 434 -25.65 14.21 3.75
N ASP A 435 -25.61 15.34 3.03
CA ASP A 435 -26.79 15.94 2.42
C ASP A 435 -27.05 15.25 1.06
N PRO A 436 -28.11 14.44 0.90
CA PRO A 436 -28.36 13.72 -0.35
C PRO A 436 -28.47 14.63 -1.58
N SER A 437 -28.81 15.92 -1.42
CA SER A 437 -28.86 16.88 -2.53
C SER A 437 -27.48 17.18 -3.13
N GLN A 438 -26.41 16.87 -2.39
CA GLN A 438 -25.02 17.04 -2.81
C GLN A 438 -24.46 15.78 -3.50
N HIS A 439 -25.26 14.72 -3.62
CA HIS A 439 -24.88 13.46 -4.26
C HIS A 439 -25.52 13.36 -5.65
N HIS A 440 -24.69 13.48 -6.67
CA HIS A 440 -25.07 13.45 -8.07
C HIS A 440 -24.78 12.07 -8.66
N VAL A 441 -25.81 11.22 -8.71
CA VAL A 441 -25.69 9.84 -9.23
C VAL A 441 -26.26 9.75 -10.64
N TYR A 442 -25.43 9.44 -11.62
CA TYR A 442 -25.84 9.33 -13.02
C TYR A 442 -26.37 7.91 -13.35
N ARG A 443 -27.20 7.80 -14.39
CA ARG A 443 -27.80 6.50 -14.81
C ARG A 443 -26.81 5.52 -15.45
N ASP A 444 -25.62 6.00 -15.80
CA ASP A 444 -24.55 5.20 -16.42
C ASP A 444 -23.78 4.34 -15.40
N ASN A 445 -24.10 4.43 -14.12
CA ASN A 445 -23.72 3.39 -13.16
C ASN A 445 -24.61 2.17 -13.42
N VAL A 446 -24.01 1.03 -13.79
CA VAL A 446 -24.76 -0.15 -14.26
C VAL A 446 -24.29 -1.45 -13.60
N TYR A 447 -25.16 -2.46 -13.63
CA TYR A 447 -24.73 -3.83 -13.35
C TYR A 447 -23.93 -4.38 -14.52
N TYR A 448 -22.85 -5.11 -14.23
CA TYR A 448 -21.97 -5.71 -15.22
C TYR A 448 -22.73 -6.56 -16.24
N GLY A 449 -22.42 -6.36 -17.52
CA GLY A 449 -23.08 -7.07 -18.63
C GLY A 449 -24.50 -6.59 -18.95
N THR A 450 -24.97 -5.49 -18.35
CA THR A 450 -26.32 -4.95 -18.57
C THR A 450 -26.28 -3.43 -18.80
N SER A 451 -27.36 -2.88 -19.35
CA SER A 451 -27.64 -1.44 -19.35
C SER A 451 -28.49 -0.99 -18.16
N THR A 452 -28.81 -1.89 -17.22
CA THR A 452 -29.70 -1.60 -16.10
C THR A 452 -28.99 -0.69 -15.09
N PRO A 453 -29.55 0.49 -14.76
CA PRO A 453 -29.01 1.35 -13.73
C PRO A 453 -28.98 0.66 -12.37
N VAL A 454 -27.91 0.87 -11.60
CA VAL A 454 -27.75 0.25 -10.28
C VAL A 454 -28.76 0.80 -9.29
N LYS A 455 -29.33 -0.06 -8.46
CA LYS A 455 -30.22 0.37 -7.37
C LYS A 455 -29.48 1.20 -6.34
N LEU A 456 -30.11 2.30 -5.96
CA LEU A 456 -29.63 3.27 -4.99
C LEU A 456 -30.40 3.10 -3.67
N GLN A 457 -29.74 3.36 -2.56
CA GLN A 457 -30.39 3.54 -1.25
C GLN A 457 -29.92 4.85 -0.63
N ALA A 458 -30.85 5.64 -0.10
CA ALA A 458 -30.56 6.79 0.74
C ALA A 458 -31.34 6.69 2.06
N ASP A 459 -30.87 7.41 3.08
CA ASP A 459 -31.61 7.57 4.33
C ASP A 459 -32.57 8.77 4.17
N GLY A 460 -33.85 8.61 4.54
CA GLY A 460 -34.81 9.71 4.56
C GLY A 460 -35.41 10.15 3.22
N GLY A 461 -35.22 9.40 2.13
CA GLY A 461 -35.85 9.70 0.83
C GLY A 461 -35.56 8.67 -0.26
N THR A 462 -36.18 8.88 -1.43
CA THR A 462 -35.89 8.09 -2.64
C THR A 462 -34.79 8.79 -3.42
N PRO A 463 -33.57 8.22 -3.51
CA PRO A 463 -32.52 8.80 -4.33
C PRO A 463 -32.96 8.81 -5.80
N SER A 464 -32.83 9.96 -6.47
CA SER A 464 -33.08 10.10 -7.90
C SER A 464 -31.76 10.10 -8.67
N TYR A 465 -31.79 9.57 -9.88
CA TYR A 465 -30.67 9.75 -10.80
C TYR A 465 -30.67 11.14 -11.39
N GLU A 466 -29.49 11.69 -11.59
CA GLU A 466 -29.28 12.85 -12.45
C GLU A 466 -29.67 12.50 -13.89
N THR A 467 -30.47 13.39 -14.49
CA THR A 467 -30.93 13.27 -15.89
C THR A 467 -30.07 14.10 -16.85
N LYS A 468 -29.27 15.02 -16.31
CA LYS A 468 -28.35 15.83 -17.10
C LYS A 468 -27.20 14.99 -17.60
N ASP A 469 -26.65 15.41 -18.72
CA ASP A 469 -25.41 14.88 -19.23
C ASP A 469 -24.29 15.04 -18.20
N ILE A 470 -23.43 14.03 -18.11
CA ILE A 470 -22.26 14.13 -17.25
C ILE A 470 -21.23 15.10 -17.83
N ASP A 471 -20.54 15.82 -16.94
CA ASP A 471 -19.48 16.77 -17.27
C ASP A 471 -18.50 16.19 -18.30
N GLN A 472 -18.16 17.01 -19.30
CA GLN A 472 -17.24 16.62 -20.37
C GLN A 472 -15.85 16.20 -19.84
N GLU A 473 -15.39 16.81 -18.74
CA GLU A 473 -14.14 16.42 -18.08
C GLU A 473 -14.16 14.96 -17.62
N ILE A 474 -15.29 14.49 -17.09
CA ILE A 474 -15.47 13.10 -16.69
C ILE A 474 -15.61 12.20 -17.93
N LYS A 475 -16.31 12.67 -18.97
CA LYS A 475 -16.41 11.93 -20.24
C LYS A 475 -15.05 11.73 -20.93
N ASN A 476 -14.16 12.70 -20.83
CA ASN A 476 -12.83 12.59 -21.44
C ASN A 476 -11.97 11.46 -20.80
N LEU A 477 -12.39 10.91 -19.67
CA LEU A 477 -11.76 9.76 -19.01
C LEU A 477 -12.20 8.39 -19.58
N TYR A 478 -13.07 8.33 -20.60
CA TYR A 478 -13.63 7.07 -21.17
C TYR A 478 -12.64 6.18 -21.96
N ASN A 479 -11.41 6.59 -22.23
CA ASN A 479 -10.53 5.91 -23.21
C ASN A 479 -9.58 4.81 -22.67
N TYR A 480 -9.81 4.25 -21.49
CA TYR A 480 -8.93 3.20 -20.94
C TYR A 480 -9.70 1.98 -20.45
N SER A 481 -9.25 0.78 -20.80
CA SER A 481 -9.81 -0.48 -20.29
C SER A 481 -9.72 -0.56 -18.76
N ALA A 482 -10.72 -1.15 -18.10
CA ALA A 482 -10.67 -1.35 -16.65
C ALA A 482 -9.47 -2.23 -16.29
N TYR A 483 -8.80 -1.90 -15.19
CA TYR A 483 -7.58 -2.55 -14.73
C TYR A 483 -7.89 -3.90 -14.04
N LYS A 484 -8.39 -4.86 -14.82
CA LYS A 484 -8.69 -6.24 -14.38
C LYS A 484 -7.44 -7.10 -14.55
N LEU A 485 -7.02 -7.74 -13.46
CA LEU A 485 -5.89 -8.66 -13.43
C LEU A 485 -6.35 -10.05 -12.98
N ASP A 486 -5.88 -11.08 -13.67
CA ASP A 486 -6.13 -12.48 -13.32
C ASP A 486 -5.09 -12.98 -12.31
N ILE A 487 -5.17 -12.44 -11.09
CA ILE A 487 -4.31 -12.84 -9.98
C ILE A 487 -4.92 -14.11 -9.33
N PRO A 488 -4.19 -15.24 -9.21
CA PRO A 488 -4.68 -16.42 -8.51
C PRO A 488 -4.99 -16.13 -7.04
N PRO A 489 -6.05 -16.70 -6.43
CA PRO A 489 -6.34 -16.53 -5.00
C PRO A 489 -5.19 -17.07 -4.12
N TYR A 490 -5.09 -16.58 -2.89
CA TYR A 490 -4.15 -17.07 -1.88
C TYR A 490 -4.34 -18.57 -1.63
#